data_AF-A0A8H4L6M2-F1
#
_entry.id   AF-A0A8H4L6M2-F1
#
_cell.length_a   1.000
_cell.length_b   1.000
_cell.length_c   1.000
_cell.angle_alpha   90.00
_cell.angle_beta   90.00
_cell.angle_gamma   90.00
#
_symmetry.space_group_name_H-M   'P 1'
#
loop_
_entity.id
_entity.type
_entity.pdbx_description
1 polymer ?
#
loop_
_entity_poly.entity_id
_entity_poly.type
_entity_poly.pdbx_seq_one_letter_code
_entity_poly.pdbx_strand_id
1 'polypeptide(L)'
;MPVIQSKTAGAGEAPKQFSQPSRKGKKAWRKNVDVTEVQQGLEELNKEIIQGGVIKEKASEDLFTLDTAGDSRLEKKFPKHIKKGLKADEIINARSAVPAVSMRKRPGEKTTNGLLPVKRQRTDWVSHKELSRLKRIADGQHDNTVQVKDATYDIWDMPAAPKETDVDDFLEEETKAKVPKSMKQQPISLLDSGKQVPAVQKPAGGYSYNPMFTDYEQRLAEESEKALEAERKRLEAEEADRLKKEAAARSAAEAEAAEARANLSEWEEDSEWEGFQSGVEDDKPSAKRPQRKTQAQRNRIKRRKEEERLAKHKAAIKAQRRQEQRIKELAEEIDEKERNKSVVDAEAEADSDDSTAELRDEKLRRKQLGKYKLPERDLELVLPDELQESLRLLKPEGNLLRDRYRSMLVRGKVESRRHIPFKKQAKRKYTEKWTYKDFMI
;
A
#
# COMPACT_ATOMS: atom_id res chain seq x y z
N MET A 1 22.48 12.24 -54.10
CA MET A 1 22.46 10.77 -54.27
C MET A 1 23.75 10.24 -53.67
N PRO A 2 23.74 9.30 -52.73
CA PRO A 2 24.99 8.66 -52.33
C PRO A 2 25.54 7.92 -53.54
N VAL A 3 26.78 8.21 -53.92
CA VAL A 3 27.47 7.50 -54.98
C VAL A 3 27.77 6.11 -54.45
N ILE A 4 27.02 5.11 -54.91
CA ILE A 4 27.26 3.71 -54.56
C ILE A 4 28.57 3.31 -55.26
N GLN A 5 29.66 3.29 -54.51
CA GLN A 5 30.91 2.70 -54.99
C GLN A 5 30.73 1.18 -55.05
N SER A 6 30.97 0.60 -56.23
CA SER A 6 30.90 -0.84 -56.46
C SER A 6 31.99 -1.57 -55.65
N LYS A 7 31.61 -2.63 -54.93
CA LYS A 7 32.51 -3.47 -54.09
C LYS A 7 33.67 -4.14 -54.84
N THR A 8 33.75 -4.00 -56.16
CA THR A 8 34.84 -4.51 -57.01
C THR A 8 35.99 -3.51 -57.20
N ALA A 9 35.86 -2.28 -56.71
CA ALA A 9 36.96 -1.32 -56.71
C ALA A 9 37.80 -1.50 -55.44
N GLY A 10 38.91 -2.24 -55.54
CA GLY A 10 39.98 -2.17 -54.54
C GLY A 10 40.49 -0.73 -54.41
N ALA A 11 41.24 -0.43 -53.35
CA ALA A 11 41.81 0.89 -53.03
C ALA A 11 42.91 1.36 -54.01
N GLY A 12 42.71 1.16 -55.30
CA GLY A 12 43.48 1.72 -56.39
C GLY A 12 42.63 2.75 -57.11
N GLU A 13 43.20 3.92 -57.33
CA GLU A 13 42.63 5.00 -58.13
C GLU A 13 42.09 4.45 -59.46
N ALA A 14 40.86 4.85 -59.84
CA ALA A 14 40.24 4.38 -61.07
C ALA A 14 41.19 4.60 -62.27
N PRO A 15 41.25 3.67 -63.26
CA PRO A 15 42.17 3.82 -64.39
C PRO A 15 41.88 5.11 -65.16
N LYS A 16 42.79 6.08 -65.04
CA LYS A 16 42.70 7.42 -65.64
C LYS A 16 43.62 7.49 -66.87
N GLN A 17 43.06 7.72 -68.05
CA GLN A 17 43.83 7.97 -69.28
C GLN A 17 43.93 9.48 -69.56
N PHE A 18 44.68 10.23 -68.76
CA PHE A 18 44.97 11.65 -69.02
C PHE A 18 46.30 11.82 -69.77
N SER A 19 46.50 11.07 -70.86
CA SER A 19 47.80 11.08 -71.57
C SER A 19 47.91 12.22 -72.60
N GLN A 20 46.81 12.80 -73.06
CA GLN A 20 46.82 13.67 -74.24
C GLN A 20 46.16 15.04 -73.96
N PRO A 21 46.88 16.17 -74.14
CA PRO A 21 46.33 17.52 -73.95
C PRO A 21 45.35 17.96 -75.07
N SER A 22 45.32 17.23 -76.18
CA SER A 22 44.42 17.52 -77.31
C SER A 22 42.95 17.27 -76.94
N ARG A 23 42.11 18.29 -77.18
CA ARG A 23 40.66 18.27 -76.96
C ARG A 23 39.88 18.45 -78.28
N LYS A 24 40.41 17.94 -79.40
CA LYS A 24 39.74 18.08 -80.70
C LYS A 24 38.61 17.06 -80.86
N GLY A 25 37.37 17.55 -80.88
CA GLY A 25 36.16 16.76 -81.12
C GLY A 25 35.49 16.19 -79.86
N LYS A 26 34.21 15.78 -80.01
CA LYS A 26 33.32 15.37 -78.92
C LYS A 26 33.84 14.16 -78.12
N LYS A 27 34.55 13.23 -78.77
CA LYS A 27 35.12 12.04 -78.13
C LYS A 27 36.31 12.38 -77.23
N ALA A 28 37.16 13.33 -77.64
CA ALA A 28 38.30 13.79 -76.84
C ALA A 28 37.85 14.64 -75.64
N TRP A 29 36.85 15.49 -75.81
CA TRP A 29 36.21 16.23 -74.70
C TRP A 29 35.65 15.33 -73.59
N ARG A 30 35.09 14.17 -73.96
CA ARG A 30 34.57 13.22 -72.97
C ARG A 30 35.65 12.45 -72.20
N LYS A 31 36.88 12.39 -72.72
CA LYS A 31 37.96 11.55 -72.16
C LYS A 31 39.06 12.35 -71.46
N ASN A 32 39.38 13.55 -71.96
CA ASN A 32 40.57 14.32 -71.56
C ASN A 32 40.23 15.60 -70.77
N VAL A 33 39.01 15.70 -70.25
CA VAL A 33 38.63 16.77 -69.32
C VAL A 33 38.94 16.29 -67.92
N ASP A 34 39.87 16.97 -67.28
CA ASP A 34 40.23 16.72 -65.90
C ASP A 34 39.21 17.42 -64.99
N VAL A 35 38.48 16.62 -64.22
CA VAL A 35 37.52 17.05 -63.19
C VAL A 35 37.98 16.60 -61.81
N THR A 36 39.22 16.13 -61.67
CA THR A 36 39.72 15.54 -60.41
C THR A 36 39.71 16.54 -59.28
N GLU A 37 40.13 17.79 -59.51
CA GLU A 37 40.10 18.86 -58.52
C GLU A 37 38.67 19.15 -58.04
N VAL A 38 37.71 19.28 -58.97
CA VAL A 38 36.29 19.52 -58.62
C VAL A 38 35.72 18.33 -57.84
N GLN A 39 36.09 17.11 -58.24
CA GLN A 39 35.62 15.91 -57.57
C GLN A 39 36.23 15.75 -56.17
N GLN A 40 37.53 16.03 -56.01
CA GLN A 40 38.20 16.05 -54.71
C GLN A 40 37.59 17.11 -53.79
N GLY A 41 37.36 18.32 -54.28
CA GLY A 41 36.70 19.37 -53.51
C GLY A 41 35.28 18.99 -53.07
N LEU A 42 34.50 18.31 -53.93
CA LEU A 42 33.19 17.78 -53.55
C LEU A 42 33.28 16.63 -52.54
N GLU A 43 34.29 15.75 -52.65
CA GLU A 43 34.52 14.67 -51.70
C GLU A 43 34.95 15.19 -50.33
N GLU A 44 35.82 16.20 -50.28
CA GLU A 44 36.24 16.90 -49.06
C GLU A 44 35.06 17.60 -48.39
N LEU A 45 34.28 18.37 -49.16
CA LEU A 45 33.07 19.02 -48.65
C LEU A 45 32.07 18.01 -48.08
N ASN A 46 31.89 16.86 -48.73
CA ASN A 46 31.03 15.80 -48.20
C ASN A 46 31.59 15.18 -46.91
N LYS A 47 32.91 14.98 -46.80
CA LYS A 47 33.55 14.48 -45.57
C LYS A 47 33.38 15.46 -44.42
N GLU A 48 33.55 16.76 -44.66
CA GLU A 48 33.33 17.82 -43.67
C GLU A 48 31.87 17.84 -43.19
N ILE A 49 30.91 17.74 -44.12
CA ILE A 49 29.48 17.64 -43.79
C ILE A 49 29.18 16.41 -42.92
N ILE A 50 29.76 15.25 -43.24
CA ILE A 50 29.59 14.00 -42.47
C ILE A 50 30.13 14.15 -41.03
N GLN A 51 31.28 14.80 -40.87
CA GLN A 51 31.97 14.97 -39.59
C GLN A 51 31.35 16.05 -38.70
N GLY A 52 30.54 16.95 -39.24
CA GLY A 52 29.85 17.97 -38.45
C GLY A 52 29.70 19.34 -39.10
N GLY A 53 29.88 19.47 -40.41
CA GLY A 53 29.71 20.73 -41.15
C GLY A 53 31.03 21.35 -41.60
N VAL A 54 30.93 22.27 -42.57
CA VAL A 54 32.09 22.94 -43.21
C VAL A 54 32.80 23.82 -42.19
N ILE A 55 34.11 23.60 -42.01
CA ILE A 55 34.89 24.29 -40.98
C ILE A 55 34.91 25.81 -41.22
N LYS A 56 34.93 26.24 -42.48
CA LYS A 56 34.93 27.66 -42.87
C LYS A 56 33.66 28.42 -42.50
N GLU A 57 32.53 27.73 -42.33
CA GLU A 57 31.24 28.36 -42.03
C GLU A 57 30.98 28.47 -40.51
N LYS A 58 31.76 27.75 -39.69
CA LYS A 58 31.60 27.76 -38.23
C LYS A 58 32.23 29.00 -37.61
N ALA A 59 31.59 29.51 -36.56
CA ALA A 59 32.13 30.61 -35.78
C ALA A 59 33.43 30.17 -35.07
N SER A 60 34.36 31.10 -34.87
CA SER A 60 35.62 30.82 -34.17
C SER A 60 35.41 30.34 -32.74
N GLU A 61 34.33 30.79 -32.08
CA GLU A 61 33.92 30.38 -30.74
C GLU A 61 33.59 28.88 -30.64
N ASP A 62 33.03 28.29 -31.69
CA ASP A 62 32.69 26.87 -31.74
C ASP A 62 33.92 25.98 -32.03
N LEU A 63 34.93 26.54 -32.70
CA LEU A 63 36.15 25.82 -33.11
C LEU A 63 37.22 25.83 -32.03
N PHE A 64 37.30 26.92 -31.25
CA PHE A 64 38.37 27.14 -30.29
C PHE A 64 37.79 27.40 -28.91
N THR A 65 38.15 26.54 -27.95
CA THR A 65 37.89 26.76 -26.53
C THR A 65 39.23 26.97 -25.83
N LEU A 66 39.34 28.05 -25.04
CA LEU A 66 40.51 28.32 -24.22
C LEU A 66 40.35 27.63 -22.87
N ASP A 67 40.82 26.39 -22.76
CA ASP A 67 40.83 25.66 -21.50
C ASP A 67 42.06 26.03 -20.66
N THR A 68 41.86 26.93 -19.70
CA THR A 68 42.92 27.39 -18.77
C THR A 68 43.03 26.54 -17.50
N ALA A 69 42.02 25.73 -17.19
CA ALA A 69 41.93 24.98 -15.94
C ALA A 69 41.37 23.58 -16.22
N GLY A 70 42.28 22.62 -16.41
CA GLY A 70 41.92 21.25 -16.79
C GLY A 70 40.86 20.61 -15.88
N ASP A 71 39.90 19.93 -16.52
CA ASP A 71 38.71 19.39 -15.88
C ASP A 71 39.01 18.14 -15.02
N SER A 72 39.07 18.28 -13.69
CA SER A 72 39.30 17.17 -12.74
C SER A 72 38.23 16.07 -12.75
N ARG A 73 37.11 16.31 -13.45
CA ARG A 73 36.01 15.35 -13.65
C ARG A 73 36.31 14.32 -14.73
N LEU A 74 37.28 14.57 -15.63
CA LEU A 74 37.67 13.62 -16.68
C LEU A 74 38.29 12.35 -16.10
N GLU A 75 39.09 12.45 -15.03
CA GLU A 75 39.67 11.28 -14.35
C GLU A 75 38.59 10.35 -13.77
N LYS A 76 37.43 10.90 -13.38
CA LYS A 76 36.29 10.14 -12.87
C LYS A 76 35.45 9.53 -14.00
N LYS A 77 35.28 10.25 -15.12
CA LYS A 77 34.51 9.79 -16.29
C LYS A 77 35.24 8.73 -17.11
N PHE A 78 36.57 8.83 -17.17
CA PHE A 78 37.42 7.91 -17.90
C PHE A 78 38.51 7.35 -16.97
N PRO A 79 38.19 6.36 -16.11
CA PRO A 79 39.20 5.67 -15.34
C PRO A 79 40.27 5.12 -16.30
N LYS A 80 41.54 5.19 -15.91
CA LYS A 80 42.75 4.84 -16.71
C LYS A 80 42.75 3.39 -17.28
N HIS A 81 41.70 2.61 -17.01
CA HIS A 81 41.51 1.21 -17.38
C HIS A 81 40.25 0.94 -18.21
N ILE A 82 39.62 1.94 -18.85
CA ILE A 82 38.68 1.65 -19.93
C ILE A 82 39.49 1.09 -21.09
N LYS A 83 39.48 -0.24 -21.23
CA LYS A 83 39.87 -0.91 -22.48
C LYS A 83 39.03 -0.26 -23.58
N LYS A 84 39.67 0.33 -24.61
CA LYS A 84 38.97 0.76 -25.83
C LYS A 84 37.94 -0.32 -26.18
N GLY A 85 36.68 0.08 -26.31
CA GLY A 85 35.62 -0.85 -26.71
C GLY A 85 36.00 -1.60 -27.99
N LEU A 86 35.25 -2.64 -28.35
CA LEU A 86 35.51 -3.33 -29.62
C LEU A 86 35.53 -2.32 -30.77
N LYS A 87 36.49 -2.48 -31.69
CA LYS A 87 36.59 -1.66 -32.93
C LYS A 87 35.25 -1.61 -33.68
N ALA A 88 34.47 -2.70 -33.61
CA ALA A 88 33.14 -2.79 -34.18
C ALA A 88 32.16 -1.78 -33.54
N ASP A 89 32.15 -1.68 -32.21
CA ASP A 89 31.27 -0.76 -31.50
C ASP A 89 31.71 0.71 -31.70
N GLU A 90 33.02 0.96 -31.79
CA GLU A 90 33.57 2.27 -32.17
C GLU A 90 33.07 2.71 -33.55
N ILE A 91 33.07 1.80 -34.54
CA ILE A 91 32.57 2.05 -35.90
C ILE A 91 31.05 2.26 -35.91
N ILE A 92 30.29 1.50 -35.12
CA ILE A 92 28.82 1.63 -35.02
C ILE A 92 28.43 2.94 -34.32
N ASN A 93 29.21 3.37 -33.34
CA ASN A 93 28.97 4.60 -32.58
C ASN A 93 29.39 5.87 -33.35
N ALA A 94 30.20 5.76 -34.40
CA ALA A 94 30.54 6.85 -35.30
C ALA A 94 29.34 7.25 -36.19
N ARG A 95 28.32 7.86 -35.57
CA ARG A 95 27.14 8.39 -36.27
C ARG A 95 27.50 9.71 -36.95
N SER A 96 27.21 9.85 -38.24
CA SER A 96 27.38 11.11 -38.96
C SER A 96 26.42 12.17 -38.44
N ALA A 97 26.82 13.45 -38.50
CA ALA A 97 25.94 14.57 -38.14
C ALA A 97 24.74 14.70 -39.10
N VAL A 98 24.84 14.11 -40.29
CA VAL A 98 23.77 14.09 -41.29
C VAL A 98 22.70 13.06 -40.90
N PRO A 99 21.41 13.45 -40.81
CA PRO A 99 20.34 12.52 -40.50
C PRO A 99 20.19 11.47 -41.60
N ALA A 100 19.90 10.23 -41.20
CA ALA A 100 19.70 9.14 -42.15
C ALA A 100 18.55 9.47 -43.12
N VAL A 101 18.77 9.22 -44.42
CA VAL A 101 17.74 9.36 -45.45
C VAL A 101 16.60 8.40 -45.13
N SER A 102 15.39 8.91 -44.95
CA SER A 102 14.25 8.08 -44.58
C SER A 102 13.96 7.05 -45.66
N MET A 103 14.09 5.76 -45.33
CA MET A 103 13.79 4.63 -46.24
C MET A 103 12.29 4.48 -46.53
N ARG A 104 11.42 5.27 -45.89
CA ARG A 104 9.98 5.23 -46.06
C ARG A 104 9.57 6.15 -47.21
N LYS A 105 8.96 5.60 -48.27
CA LYS A 105 8.34 6.37 -49.36
C LYS A 105 7.18 7.20 -48.79
N ARG A 106 7.40 8.47 -48.43
CA ARG A 106 6.31 9.41 -48.16
C ARG A 106 5.82 9.97 -49.50
N PRO A 107 4.50 10.07 -49.73
CA PRO A 107 3.99 10.84 -50.86
C PRO A 107 4.42 12.30 -50.65
N GLY A 108 5.15 12.86 -51.61
CA GLY A 108 5.43 14.30 -51.63
C GLY A 108 4.11 15.06 -51.77
N GLU A 109 4.02 16.22 -51.11
CA GLU A 109 2.84 17.08 -51.03
C GLU A 109 2.24 17.51 -52.39
N LYS A 110 2.95 17.25 -53.51
CA LYS A 110 2.55 17.62 -54.87
C LYS A 110 2.40 16.44 -55.83
N THR A 111 2.57 15.20 -55.39
CA THR A 111 2.55 14.02 -56.30
C THR A 111 1.75 12.88 -55.71
N THR A 112 0.44 12.89 -55.97
CA THR A 112 -0.43 11.72 -55.75
C THR A 112 -0.60 10.99 -57.09
N ASN A 113 -0.04 9.78 -57.20
CA ASN A 113 -0.18 8.86 -58.34
C ASN A 113 0.47 9.26 -59.68
N GLY A 114 1.60 9.97 -59.67
CA GLY A 114 2.41 10.17 -60.89
C GLY A 114 1.77 11.01 -62.01
N LEU A 115 0.55 11.52 -61.81
CA LEU A 115 -0.10 12.48 -62.69
C LEU A 115 -0.05 13.87 -62.07
N LEU A 116 0.42 14.86 -62.84
CA LEU A 116 0.31 16.27 -62.49
C LEU A 116 -1.18 16.69 -62.55
N PRO A 117 -1.72 17.39 -61.54
CA PRO A 117 -3.12 17.80 -61.57
C PRO A 117 -3.39 18.78 -62.73
N VAL A 118 -4.44 18.52 -63.49
CA VAL A 118 -4.89 19.36 -64.62
C VAL A 118 -5.26 20.75 -64.11
N LYS A 119 -4.67 21.79 -64.75
CA LYS A 119 -4.64 23.19 -64.30
C LYS A 119 -6.01 23.90 -64.21
N ARG A 120 -7.12 23.27 -64.63
CA ARG A 120 -8.48 23.81 -64.55
C ARG A 120 -9.45 22.68 -64.21
N GLN A 121 -10.03 22.72 -63.02
CA GLN A 121 -11.07 21.80 -62.55
C GLN A 121 -12.35 22.61 -62.28
N ARG A 122 -13.50 22.10 -62.74
CA ARG A 122 -14.79 22.81 -62.75
C ARG A 122 -15.26 23.11 -61.33
N THR A 123 -15.57 24.38 -61.05
CA THR A 123 -16.03 24.89 -59.76
C THR A 123 -17.55 24.97 -59.75
N ASP A 124 -18.23 23.82 -59.71
CA ASP A 124 -19.68 23.87 -59.85
C ASP A 124 -20.43 23.84 -58.53
N TRP A 125 -19.84 23.49 -57.37
CA TRP A 125 -20.55 23.71 -56.10
C TRP A 125 -19.71 23.67 -54.80
N VAL A 126 -18.48 23.14 -54.83
CA VAL A 126 -17.63 23.04 -53.62
C VAL A 126 -16.30 23.71 -53.88
N SER A 127 -15.88 24.61 -52.97
CA SER A 127 -14.59 25.27 -53.10
C SER A 127 -13.45 24.24 -53.03
N HIS A 128 -12.35 24.45 -53.76
CA HIS A 128 -11.20 23.54 -53.73
C HIS A 128 -10.67 23.33 -52.30
N LYS A 129 -10.76 24.38 -51.48
CA LYS A 129 -10.39 24.37 -50.06
C LYS A 129 -11.26 23.39 -49.26
N GLU A 130 -12.57 23.42 -49.45
CA GLU A 130 -13.49 22.47 -48.78
C GLU A 130 -13.35 21.05 -49.29
N LEU A 131 -13.15 20.86 -50.61
CA LEU A 131 -12.89 19.54 -51.17
C LEU A 131 -11.60 18.92 -50.62
N SER A 132 -10.54 19.73 -50.48
CA SER A 132 -9.28 19.30 -49.87
C SER A 132 -9.45 19.00 -48.37
N ARG A 133 -10.27 19.79 -47.66
CA ARG A 133 -10.61 19.57 -46.25
C ARG A 133 -11.42 18.28 -46.07
N LEU A 134 -12.43 18.04 -46.91
CA LEU A 134 -13.26 16.84 -46.89
C LEU A 134 -12.44 15.58 -47.22
N LYS A 135 -11.52 15.66 -48.19
CA LYS A 135 -10.56 14.58 -48.46
C LYS A 135 -9.65 14.31 -47.27
N ARG A 136 -9.08 15.34 -46.64
CA ARG A 136 -8.27 15.20 -45.41
C ARG A 136 -9.05 14.53 -44.27
N ILE A 137 -10.30 14.93 -44.07
CA ILE A 137 -11.19 14.34 -43.06
C ILE A 137 -11.49 12.86 -43.40
N ALA A 138 -11.76 12.54 -44.67
CA ALA A 138 -12.02 11.18 -45.12
C ALA A 138 -10.79 10.26 -45.01
N ASP A 139 -9.59 10.80 -45.24
CA ASP A 139 -8.30 10.11 -45.07
C ASP A 139 -7.89 9.98 -43.58
N GLY A 140 -8.74 10.45 -42.65
CA GLY A 140 -8.53 10.33 -41.21
C GLY A 140 -7.78 11.49 -40.57
N GLN A 141 -7.18 12.41 -41.34
CA GLN A 141 -6.53 13.64 -40.87
C GLN A 141 -7.59 14.73 -40.59
N HIS A 142 -8.23 14.66 -39.43
CA HIS A 142 -9.02 15.76 -38.88
C HIS A 142 -8.13 16.67 -37.99
N ASP A 143 -8.50 17.94 -37.82
CA ASP A 143 -7.73 18.92 -37.02
C ASP A 143 -7.58 18.50 -35.54
N ASN A 144 -8.40 17.55 -35.07
CA ASN A 144 -8.29 16.95 -33.74
C ASN A 144 -7.52 15.61 -33.71
N THR A 145 -6.84 15.24 -34.81
CA THR A 145 -5.91 14.09 -34.77
C THR A 145 -4.66 14.48 -34.01
N VAL A 146 -4.62 14.11 -32.74
CA VAL A 146 -3.38 14.09 -31.96
C VAL A 146 -2.40 13.20 -32.71
N GLN A 147 -1.31 13.78 -33.22
CA GLN A 147 -0.21 12.97 -33.74
C GLN A 147 0.32 12.15 -32.58
N VAL A 148 0.04 10.84 -32.59
CA VAL A 148 0.63 9.89 -31.67
C VAL A 148 2.12 9.83 -32.00
N LYS A 149 2.90 10.68 -31.32
CA LYS A 149 4.32 10.46 -31.16
C LYS A 149 4.43 9.28 -30.22
N ASP A 150 4.94 8.15 -30.70
CA ASP A 150 5.26 7.01 -29.85
C ASP A 150 6.21 7.51 -28.75
N ALA A 151 5.68 7.67 -27.54
CA ALA A 151 6.44 8.15 -26.42
C ALA A 151 7.42 7.04 -26.01
N THR A 152 8.71 7.23 -26.30
CA THR A 152 9.81 6.48 -25.66
C THR A 152 10.03 6.94 -24.21
N TYR A 153 8.97 7.37 -23.54
CA TYR A 153 9.01 7.90 -22.18
C TYR A 153 8.01 7.11 -21.35
N ASP A 154 8.49 6.58 -20.23
CA ASP A 154 7.65 5.86 -19.28
C ASP A 154 6.74 6.87 -18.58
N ILE A 155 5.44 6.71 -18.81
CA ILE A 155 4.38 7.58 -18.28
C ILE A 155 4.18 7.31 -16.78
N TRP A 156 4.63 6.16 -16.29
CA TRP A 156 4.40 5.68 -14.92
C TRP A 156 5.59 5.95 -13.98
N ASP A 157 6.79 6.10 -14.53
CA ASP A 157 8.04 6.30 -13.77
C ASP A 157 8.64 7.71 -13.95
N MET A 158 7.87 8.67 -14.49
CA MET A 158 8.33 10.06 -14.52
C MET A 158 8.40 10.62 -13.10
N PRO A 159 9.59 10.96 -12.56
CA PRO A 159 9.64 11.78 -11.36
C PRO A 159 8.96 13.10 -11.72
N ALA A 160 7.92 13.47 -10.97
CA ALA A 160 7.22 14.72 -11.20
C ALA A 160 8.26 15.85 -11.22
N ALA A 161 8.48 16.46 -12.38
CA ALA A 161 9.35 17.62 -12.48
C ALA A 161 8.90 18.62 -11.41
N PRO A 162 9.83 19.19 -10.63
CA PRO A 162 9.45 20.22 -9.67
C PRO A 162 8.68 21.27 -10.45
N LYS A 163 7.42 21.48 -10.07
CA LYS A 163 6.66 22.62 -10.56
C LYS A 163 7.35 23.84 -9.99
N GLU A 164 8.31 24.39 -10.73
CA GLU A 164 8.80 25.74 -10.52
C GLU A 164 7.58 26.63 -10.71
N THR A 165 6.94 26.99 -9.60
CA THR A 165 5.98 28.08 -9.60
C THR A 165 6.84 29.33 -9.73
N ASP A 166 7.10 29.75 -10.97
CA ASP A 166 7.47 31.12 -11.26
C ASP A 166 6.25 31.95 -10.87
N VAL A 167 6.24 32.35 -9.59
CA VAL A 167 5.24 33.26 -9.07
C VAL A 167 5.63 34.60 -9.67
N ASP A 168 5.03 34.95 -10.80
CA ASP A 168 5.06 36.32 -11.27
C ASP A 168 4.51 37.16 -10.11
N ASP A 169 5.33 38.05 -9.55
CA ASP A 169 5.05 38.91 -8.38
C ASP A 169 3.79 39.80 -8.56
N PHE A 170 3.19 39.77 -9.75
CA PHE A 170 2.00 40.49 -10.18
C PHE A 170 0.71 39.66 -10.13
N LEU A 171 0.78 38.33 -9.98
CA LEU A 171 -0.39 37.46 -9.86
C LEU A 171 -0.67 37.20 -8.37
N GLU A 172 -1.92 37.42 -7.94
CA GLU A 172 -2.33 37.04 -6.58
C GLU A 172 -2.12 35.54 -6.38
N GLU A 173 -1.36 35.17 -5.34
CA GLU A 173 -1.11 33.77 -5.00
C GLU A 173 -2.44 33.03 -4.87
N GLU A 174 -2.57 31.88 -5.54
CA GLU A 174 -3.73 31.02 -5.40
C GLU A 174 -3.85 30.53 -3.95
N THR A 175 -4.63 31.25 -3.14
CA THR A 175 -4.88 30.88 -1.75
C THR A 175 -5.74 29.62 -1.70
N LYS A 176 -5.10 28.47 -1.43
CA LYS A 176 -5.83 27.23 -1.18
C LYS A 176 -6.57 27.34 0.14
N ALA A 177 -7.86 26.98 0.14
CA ALA A 177 -8.67 26.98 1.35
C ALA A 177 -7.98 26.17 2.48
N LYS A 178 -7.89 26.76 3.68
CA LYS A 178 -7.28 26.12 4.86
C LYS A 178 -8.11 24.90 5.25
N VAL A 179 -7.66 23.71 4.86
CA VAL A 179 -8.30 22.44 5.25
C VAL A 179 -8.22 22.22 6.76
N PRO A 180 -9.27 21.67 7.39
CA PRO A 180 -9.24 21.33 8.81
C PRO A 180 -8.17 20.28 9.10
N LYS A 181 -7.60 20.31 10.32
CA LYS A 181 -6.53 19.39 10.74
C LYS A 181 -6.93 17.91 10.61
N SER A 182 -8.21 17.58 10.75
CA SER A 182 -8.73 16.21 10.64
C SER A 182 -8.55 15.60 9.25
N MET A 183 -8.60 16.40 8.18
CA MET A 183 -8.38 15.89 6.82
C MET A 183 -6.93 15.48 6.56
N LYS A 184 -5.98 15.99 7.36
CA LYS A 184 -4.56 15.61 7.28
C LYS A 184 -4.24 14.37 8.11
N GLN A 185 -5.13 13.96 9.02
CA GLN A 185 -4.92 12.79 9.87
C GLN A 185 -5.29 11.51 9.10
N GLN A 186 -4.42 10.51 9.20
CA GLN A 186 -4.71 9.19 8.64
C GLN A 186 -5.76 8.46 9.50
N PRO A 187 -6.58 7.58 8.89
CA PRO A 187 -7.52 6.76 9.64
C PRO A 187 -6.78 5.80 10.57
N ILE A 188 -7.33 5.62 11.77
CA ILE A 188 -6.77 4.74 12.81
C ILE A 188 -7.21 3.31 12.52
N SER A 189 -6.25 2.38 12.39
CA SER A 189 -6.58 0.96 12.23
C SER A 189 -7.13 0.34 13.51
N LEU A 190 -7.99 -0.67 13.37
CA LEU A 190 -8.62 -1.38 14.49
C LEU A 190 -7.75 -2.52 15.06
N LEU A 191 -6.60 -2.82 14.46
CA LEU A 191 -5.67 -3.85 14.91
C LEU A 191 -4.96 -3.47 16.21
N ASP A 192 -4.71 -4.43 17.09
CA ASP A 192 -4.02 -4.23 18.37
C ASP A 192 -2.60 -3.73 18.23
N SER A 193 -1.92 -4.22 17.21
CA SER A 193 -0.59 -3.76 16.77
C SER A 193 -0.56 -2.29 16.37
N GLY A 194 -1.71 -1.69 16.01
CA GLY A 194 -1.76 -0.34 15.42
C GLY A 194 -1.15 -0.25 14.02
N LYS A 195 -0.75 -1.37 13.42
CA LYS A 195 -0.22 -1.44 12.04
C LYS A 195 -1.30 -1.05 11.04
N GLN A 196 -0.89 -0.46 9.92
CA GLN A 196 -1.82 -0.09 8.84
C GLN A 196 -2.10 -1.32 7.97
N VAL A 197 -3.37 -1.72 7.88
CA VAL A 197 -3.76 -2.88 7.07
C VAL A 197 -3.74 -2.53 5.58
N PRO A 198 -3.14 -3.36 4.71
CA PRO A 198 -3.12 -3.12 3.27
C PRO A 198 -4.51 -3.17 2.63
N ALA A 199 -4.58 -2.69 1.38
CA ALA A 199 -5.84 -2.58 0.68
C ALA A 199 -6.50 -3.91 0.30
N VAL A 200 -5.65 -4.87 0.03
CA VAL A 200 -5.98 -6.26 -0.26
C VAL A 200 -4.92 -7.04 0.50
N GLN A 201 -5.35 -7.95 1.37
CA GLN A 201 -4.42 -8.81 2.11
C GLN A 201 -4.02 -9.98 1.22
N LYS A 202 -2.71 -10.24 1.09
CA LYS A 202 -2.23 -11.39 0.34
C LYS A 202 -2.73 -12.69 1.03
N PRO A 203 -3.31 -13.64 0.29
CA PRO A 203 -3.71 -14.92 0.86
C PRO A 203 -2.49 -15.83 1.10
N ALA A 204 -2.56 -16.68 2.12
CA ALA A 204 -1.58 -17.73 2.37
C ALA A 204 -1.72 -18.88 1.34
N GLY A 205 -0.69 -19.75 1.23
CA GLY A 205 -0.65 -20.88 0.30
C GLY A 205 -1.86 -21.83 0.42
N GLY A 206 -2.38 -22.02 1.63
CA GLY A 206 -3.56 -22.84 1.92
C GLY A 206 -4.89 -22.34 1.30
N TYR A 207 -4.94 -21.12 0.77
CA TYR A 207 -6.10 -20.58 0.04
C TYR A 207 -6.04 -20.81 -1.48
N SER A 208 -4.96 -21.40 -1.99
CA SER A 208 -4.88 -21.77 -3.39
C SER A 208 -5.88 -22.88 -3.74
N TYR A 209 -6.21 -23.01 -5.03
CA TYR A 209 -7.17 -24.04 -5.49
C TYR A 209 -6.64 -25.46 -5.32
N ASN A 210 -5.31 -25.63 -5.38
CA ASN A 210 -4.59 -26.87 -5.17
C ASN A 210 -3.44 -26.60 -4.18
N PRO A 211 -3.77 -26.50 -2.88
CA PRO A 211 -2.80 -26.19 -1.84
C PRO A 211 -1.87 -27.37 -1.57
N MET A 212 -0.70 -27.08 -1.01
CA MET A 212 0.13 -28.11 -0.41
C MET A 212 -0.62 -28.75 0.74
N PHE A 213 -0.53 -30.06 0.86
CA PHE A 213 -1.30 -30.84 1.84
C PHE A 213 -1.11 -30.33 3.27
N THR A 214 0.13 -30.02 3.64
CA THR A 214 0.49 -29.47 4.97
C THR A 214 -0.23 -28.17 5.28
N ASP A 215 -0.23 -27.23 4.35
CA ASP A 215 -0.79 -25.89 4.54
C ASP A 215 -2.33 -25.95 4.60
N TYR A 216 -2.92 -26.87 3.84
CA TYR A 216 -4.34 -27.15 3.87
C TYR A 216 -4.78 -27.79 5.18
N GLU A 217 -4.07 -28.82 5.65
CA GLU A 217 -4.36 -29.48 6.93
C GLU A 217 -4.28 -28.52 8.11
N GLN A 218 -3.25 -27.65 8.14
CA GLN A 218 -3.11 -26.62 9.17
C GLN A 218 -4.30 -25.67 9.17
N ARG A 219 -4.69 -25.16 7.99
CA ARG A 219 -5.84 -24.27 7.85
C ARG A 219 -7.16 -24.95 8.26
N LEU A 220 -7.34 -26.21 7.87
CA LEU A 220 -8.51 -27.01 8.24
C LEU A 220 -8.56 -27.21 9.76
N ALA A 221 -7.43 -27.52 10.38
CA ALA A 221 -7.31 -27.68 11.83
C ALA A 221 -7.68 -26.37 12.56
N GLU A 222 -7.09 -25.24 12.17
CA GLU A 222 -7.37 -23.93 12.79
C GLU A 222 -8.85 -23.53 12.70
N GLU A 223 -9.48 -23.67 11.52
CA GLU A 223 -10.89 -23.34 11.36
C GLU A 223 -11.80 -24.35 12.10
N SER A 224 -11.40 -25.62 12.17
CA SER A 224 -12.12 -26.62 12.97
C SER A 224 -12.08 -26.31 14.47
N GLU A 225 -10.93 -25.87 14.99
CA GLU A 225 -10.78 -25.45 16.39
C GLU A 225 -11.65 -24.22 16.69
N LYS A 226 -11.65 -23.22 15.81
CA LYS A 226 -12.53 -22.04 15.92
C LYS A 226 -14.00 -22.43 15.96
N ALA A 227 -14.43 -23.39 15.12
CA ALA A 227 -15.80 -23.88 15.11
C ALA A 227 -16.16 -24.66 16.39
N LEU A 228 -15.27 -25.53 16.87
CA LEU A 228 -15.45 -26.27 18.12
C LEU A 228 -15.52 -25.32 19.33
N GLU A 229 -14.69 -24.28 19.36
CA GLU A 229 -14.76 -23.25 20.39
C GLU A 229 -16.09 -22.48 20.38
N ALA A 230 -16.63 -22.18 19.20
CA ALA A 230 -17.90 -21.49 19.08
C ALA A 230 -19.06 -22.35 19.61
N GLU A 231 -19.08 -23.65 19.29
CA GLU A 231 -20.06 -24.60 19.82
C GLU A 231 -19.90 -24.83 21.33
N ARG A 232 -18.66 -24.94 21.84
CA ARG A 232 -18.42 -25.00 23.29
C ARG A 232 -18.97 -23.78 24.01
N LYS A 233 -18.69 -22.58 23.51
CA LYS A 233 -19.22 -21.31 24.06
C LYS A 233 -20.75 -21.26 24.01
N ARG A 234 -21.37 -21.82 22.97
CA ARG A 234 -22.82 -21.93 22.86
C ARG A 234 -23.39 -22.86 23.95
N LEU A 235 -22.82 -24.06 24.11
CA LEU A 235 -23.25 -25.01 25.14
C LEU A 235 -23.04 -24.46 26.55
N GLU A 236 -21.90 -23.82 26.82
CA GLU A 236 -21.64 -23.15 28.10
C GLU A 236 -22.67 -22.06 28.41
N ALA A 237 -23.11 -21.30 27.39
CA ALA A 237 -24.16 -20.30 27.56
C ALA A 237 -25.53 -20.94 27.86
N GLU A 238 -25.88 -22.03 27.16
CA GLU A 238 -27.10 -22.80 27.41
C GLU A 238 -27.12 -23.39 28.84
N GLU A 239 -26.01 -23.96 29.29
CA GLU A 239 -25.84 -24.47 30.66
C GLU A 239 -25.87 -23.36 31.71
N ALA A 240 -25.22 -22.23 31.45
CA ALA A 240 -25.28 -21.08 32.36
C ALA A 240 -26.72 -20.54 32.50
N ASP A 241 -27.49 -20.51 31.41
CA ASP A 241 -28.88 -20.09 31.44
C ASP A 241 -29.80 -21.11 32.12
N ARG A 242 -29.50 -22.41 31.99
CA ARG A 242 -30.13 -23.46 32.80
C ARG A 242 -29.88 -23.24 34.29
N LEU A 243 -28.63 -23.06 34.70
CA LEU A 243 -28.26 -22.83 36.10
C LEU A 243 -28.90 -21.55 36.66
N LYS A 244 -28.98 -20.46 35.88
CA LYS A 244 -29.69 -19.24 36.30
C LYS A 244 -31.18 -19.49 36.52
N LYS A 245 -31.84 -20.27 35.64
CA LYS A 245 -33.26 -20.62 35.81
C LYS A 245 -33.47 -21.49 37.03
N GLU A 246 -32.60 -22.46 37.29
CA GLU A 246 -32.66 -23.31 38.48
C GLU A 246 -32.41 -22.51 39.77
N ALA A 247 -31.45 -21.59 39.76
CA ALA A 247 -31.19 -20.69 40.88
C ALA A 247 -32.40 -19.75 41.13
N ALA A 248 -33.00 -19.19 40.07
CA ALA A 248 -34.20 -18.37 40.17
C ALA A 248 -35.40 -19.18 40.68
N ALA A 249 -35.57 -20.42 40.24
CA ALA A 249 -36.63 -21.31 40.73
C ALA A 249 -36.42 -21.69 42.21
N ARG A 250 -35.17 -21.97 42.62
CA ARG A 250 -34.84 -22.21 44.03
C ARG A 250 -35.08 -20.98 44.90
N SER A 251 -34.67 -19.81 44.44
CA SER A 251 -34.91 -18.56 45.17
C SER A 251 -36.40 -18.21 45.23
N ALA A 252 -37.17 -18.48 44.17
CA ALA A 252 -38.62 -18.30 44.17
C ALA A 252 -39.31 -19.28 45.13
N ALA A 253 -38.89 -20.56 45.14
CA ALA A 253 -39.41 -21.56 46.07
C ALA A 253 -39.04 -21.22 47.53
N GLU A 254 -37.84 -20.68 47.77
CA GLU A 254 -37.43 -20.20 49.09
C GLU A 254 -38.24 -18.96 49.52
N ALA A 255 -38.51 -18.03 48.60
CA ALA A 255 -39.37 -16.89 48.86
C ALA A 255 -40.81 -17.32 49.15
N GLU A 256 -41.38 -18.26 48.38
CA GLU A 256 -42.71 -18.83 48.63
C GLU A 256 -42.75 -19.58 49.96
N ALA A 257 -41.70 -20.33 50.32
CA ALA A 257 -41.60 -20.99 51.62
C ALA A 257 -41.46 -19.99 52.78
N ALA A 258 -40.75 -18.88 52.58
CA ALA A 258 -40.64 -17.80 53.54
C ALA A 258 -41.97 -17.06 53.71
N GLU A 259 -42.70 -16.78 52.62
CA GLU A 259 -44.04 -16.22 52.65
C GLU A 259 -45.04 -17.18 53.30
N ALA A 260 -44.98 -18.48 53.01
CA ALA A 260 -45.81 -19.49 53.67
C ALA A 260 -45.51 -19.57 55.18
N ARG A 261 -44.23 -19.49 55.56
CA ARG A 261 -43.81 -19.43 56.96
C ARG A 261 -44.25 -18.13 57.63
N ALA A 262 -44.20 -16.99 56.93
CA ALA A 262 -44.68 -15.71 57.43
C ALA A 262 -46.21 -15.70 57.57
N ASN A 263 -46.95 -16.26 56.62
CA ASN A 263 -48.40 -16.43 56.70
C ASN A 263 -48.83 -17.40 57.82
N LEU A 264 -48.00 -18.39 58.17
CA LEU A 264 -48.21 -19.23 59.37
C LEU A 264 -47.84 -18.48 60.66
N SER A 265 -46.79 -17.64 60.61
CA SER A 265 -46.33 -16.81 61.73
C SER A 265 -47.27 -15.64 62.05
N GLU A 266 -48.06 -15.15 61.09
CA GLU A 266 -49.11 -14.14 61.32
C GLU A 266 -50.24 -14.63 62.25
N TRP A 267 -50.29 -15.93 62.57
CA TRP A 267 -51.18 -16.51 63.58
C TRP A 267 -50.47 -16.91 64.89
N GLU A 268 -49.15 -16.71 65.01
CA GLU A 268 -48.33 -17.07 66.18
C GLU A 268 -47.48 -15.92 66.74
N GLU A 269 -47.62 -14.69 66.23
CA GLU A 269 -47.02 -13.48 66.83
C GLU A 269 -47.86 -12.94 68.00
N ASP A 270 -47.89 -13.70 69.10
CA ASP A 270 -48.10 -13.15 70.43
C ASP A 270 -47.35 -13.93 71.53
N SER A 271 -46.29 -14.68 71.20
CA SER A 271 -45.39 -15.30 72.18
C SER A 271 -44.06 -15.74 71.56
N GLU A 272 -43.07 -14.85 71.49
CA GLU A 272 -41.65 -15.24 71.47
C GLU A 272 -40.74 -14.04 71.82
N TRP A 273 -40.74 -13.71 73.12
CA TRP A 273 -39.60 -13.05 73.77
C TRP A 273 -39.14 -13.95 74.93
N GLU A 274 -38.41 -15.01 74.60
CA GLU A 274 -37.78 -15.92 75.57
C GLU A 274 -36.74 -16.76 74.80
N GLY A 275 -35.48 -16.92 75.18
CA GLY A 275 -34.70 -16.37 76.27
C GLY A 275 -33.22 -16.66 76.01
N PHE A 276 -32.34 -15.88 76.63
CA PHE A 276 -30.94 -16.26 76.83
C PHE A 276 -30.91 -17.57 77.62
N GLN A 277 -30.62 -18.69 76.95
CA GLN A 277 -30.26 -19.93 77.63
C GLN A 277 -28.74 -20.02 77.72
N SER A 278 -28.28 -19.76 78.94
CA SER A 278 -27.01 -20.20 79.50
C SER A 278 -26.88 -21.73 79.40
N GLY A 279 -26.02 -22.19 78.51
CA GLY A 279 -25.42 -23.54 78.58
C GLY A 279 -24.13 -23.47 79.39
N VAL A 280 -24.22 -23.81 80.67
CA VAL A 280 -23.07 -24.13 81.53
C VAL A 280 -22.60 -25.53 81.15
N GLU A 281 -21.36 -25.64 80.66
CA GLU A 281 -20.52 -26.81 80.90
C GLU A 281 -19.24 -26.36 81.61
N ASP A 282 -18.93 -27.07 82.68
CA ASP A 282 -17.94 -26.79 83.70
C ASP A 282 -16.50 -26.77 83.19
N ASP A 283 -15.85 -25.61 83.26
CA ASP A 283 -14.43 -25.49 83.56
C ASP A 283 -14.21 -24.23 84.38
N LYS A 284 -13.94 -24.39 85.68
CA LYS A 284 -13.70 -23.29 86.63
C LYS A 284 -12.59 -22.35 86.10
N PRO A 285 -12.86 -21.08 85.71
CA PRO A 285 -11.80 -20.10 85.69
C PRO A 285 -11.70 -19.54 87.11
N SER A 286 -10.83 -20.10 87.95
CA SER A 286 -10.36 -19.32 89.10
C SER A 286 -9.51 -18.17 88.57
N ALA A 287 -10.17 -17.06 88.20
CA ALA A 287 -9.51 -15.82 87.86
C ALA A 287 -8.91 -15.24 89.15
N LYS A 288 -7.75 -15.76 89.55
CA LYS A 288 -6.88 -15.09 90.52
C LYS A 288 -6.62 -13.69 89.99
N ARG A 289 -7.13 -12.66 90.68
CA ARG A 289 -6.86 -11.26 90.34
C ARG A 289 -5.34 -11.12 90.13
N PRO A 290 -4.87 -10.60 88.98
CA PRO A 290 -3.44 -10.57 88.70
C PRO A 290 -2.73 -9.71 89.76
N GLN A 291 -1.80 -10.32 90.48
CA GLN A 291 -0.94 -9.59 91.41
C GLN A 291 -0.10 -8.56 90.63
N ARG A 292 0.16 -7.40 91.26
CA ARG A 292 0.99 -6.34 90.64
C ARG A 292 2.37 -6.91 90.31
N LYS A 293 2.73 -6.86 89.02
CA LYS A 293 4.05 -7.29 88.53
C LYS A 293 5.17 -6.54 89.24
N THR A 294 6.18 -7.26 89.71
CA THR A 294 7.39 -6.68 90.33
C THR A 294 8.23 -5.92 89.30
N GLN A 295 9.08 -5.00 89.74
CA GLN A 295 9.92 -4.19 88.83
C GLN A 295 10.84 -5.05 87.94
N ALA A 296 11.37 -6.15 88.48
CA ALA A 296 12.16 -7.12 87.74
C ALA A 296 11.34 -7.83 86.63
N GLN A 297 10.09 -8.21 86.92
CA GLN A 297 9.18 -8.79 85.92
C GLN A 297 8.81 -7.78 84.83
N ARG A 298 8.64 -6.49 85.18
CA ARG A 298 8.41 -5.41 84.20
C ARG A 298 9.61 -5.21 83.27
N ASN A 299 10.83 -5.20 83.82
CA ASN A 299 12.05 -5.07 83.02
C ASN A 299 12.28 -6.29 82.11
N ARG A 300 11.97 -7.51 82.57
CA ARG A 300 12.05 -8.73 81.74
C ARG A 300 11.03 -8.71 80.59
N ILE A 301 9.81 -8.23 80.84
CA ILE A 301 8.78 -8.05 79.80
C ILE A 301 9.20 -6.94 78.82
N LYS A 302 9.78 -5.84 79.31
CA LYS A 302 10.28 -4.74 78.48
C LYS A 302 11.39 -5.23 77.54
N ARG A 303 12.37 -5.98 78.06
CA ARG A 303 13.44 -6.59 77.26
C ARG A 303 12.90 -7.57 76.21
N ARG A 304 11.97 -8.45 76.59
CA ARG A 304 11.32 -9.37 75.64
C ARG A 304 10.56 -8.62 74.54
N LYS A 305 9.84 -7.55 74.89
CA LYS A 305 9.11 -6.71 73.92
C LYS A 305 10.07 -5.96 72.98
N GLU A 306 11.22 -5.50 73.49
CA GLU A 306 12.26 -4.87 72.68
C GLU A 306 12.94 -5.86 71.74
N GLU A 307 13.24 -7.08 72.20
CA GLU A 307 13.76 -8.18 71.39
C GLU A 307 12.76 -8.60 70.29
N GLU A 308 11.48 -8.73 70.62
CA GLU A 308 10.40 -8.98 69.65
C GLU A 308 10.27 -7.84 68.63
N ARG A 309 10.39 -6.58 69.05
CA ARG A 309 10.38 -5.41 68.16
C ARG A 309 11.58 -5.43 67.21
N LEU A 310 12.77 -5.73 67.71
CA LEU A 310 13.99 -5.85 66.90
C LEU A 310 13.89 -7.03 65.91
N ALA A 311 13.33 -8.17 66.33
CA ALA A 311 13.10 -9.32 65.46
C ALA A 311 12.12 -8.98 64.33
N LYS A 312 11.01 -8.30 64.63
CA LYS A 312 10.05 -7.80 63.62
C LYS A 312 10.71 -6.81 62.66
N HIS A 313 11.51 -5.88 63.17
CA HIS A 313 12.23 -4.91 62.33
C HIS A 313 13.24 -5.59 61.40
N LYS A 314 14.03 -6.56 61.90
CA LYS A 314 14.95 -7.35 61.08
C LYS A 314 14.21 -8.18 60.03
N ALA A 315 13.06 -8.76 60.36
CA ALA A 315 12.23 -9.49 59.41
C ALA A 315 11.67 -8.58 58.31
N ALA A 316 11.24 -7.37 58.65
CA ALA A 316 10.77 -6.36 57.70
C ALA A 316 11.89 -5.93 56.73
N ILE A 317 13.10 -5.63 57.24
CA ILE A 317 14.26 -5.31 56.39
C ILE A 317 14.61 -6.49 55.47
N LYS A 318 14.56 -7.73 55.96
CA LYS A 318 14.81 -8.91 55.13
C LYS A 318 13.75 -9.08 54.03
N ALA A 319 12.49 -8.77 54.33
CA ALA A 319 11.42 -8.78 53.34
C ALA A 319 11.61 -7.69 52.27
N GLN A 320 12.00 -6.47 52.68
CA GLN A 320 12.33 -5.38 51.76
C GLN A 320 13.51 -5.75 50.85
N ARG A 321 14.60 -6.30 51.40
CA ARG A 321 15.74 -6.77 50.59
C ARG A 321 15.36 -7.86 49.58
N ARG A 322 14.45 -8.77 49.94
CA ARG A 322 13.92 -9.78 49.01
C ARG A 322 13.08 -9.14 47.89
N GLN A 323 12.31 -8.10 48.21
CA GLN A 323 11.58 -7.34 47.20
C GLN A 323 12.53 -6.59 46.27
N GLU A 324 13.58 -5.95 46.80
CA GLU A 324 14.62 -5.29 46.01
C GLU A 324 15.35 -6.28 45.08
N GLN A 325 15.68 -7.47 45.56
CA GLN A 325 16.26 -8.55 44.73
C GLN A 325 15.30 -8.98 43.63
N ARG A 326 14.02 -9.20 43.97
CA ARG A 326 12.99 -9.54 42.97
C ARG A 326 12.76 -8.44 41.94
N ILE A 327 12.86 -7.17 42.33
CA ILE A 327 12.76 -6.03 41.40
C ILE A 327 13.96 -6.02 40.45
N LYS A 328 15.17 -6.35 40.93
CA LYS A 328 16.36 -6.48 40.07
C LYS A 328 16.23 -7.65 39.09
N GLU A 329 15.81 -8.82 39.57
CA GLU A 329 15.53 -9.99 38.72
C GLU A 329 14.48 -9.67 37.65
N LEU A 330 13.41 -8.95 38.02
CA LEU A 330 12.38 -8.53 37.08
C LEU A 330 12.91 -7.50 36.05
N ALA A 331 13.79 -6.59 36.47
CA ALA A 331 14.43 -5.63 35.56
C ALA A 331 15.33 -6.34 34.55
N GLU A 332 16.13 -7.33 35.00
CA GLU A 332 16.95 -8.16 34.12
C GLU A 332 16.07 -8.97 33.14
N GLU A 333 14.96 -9.56 33.61
CA GLU A 333 14.01 -10.28 32.76
C GLU A 333 13.34 -9.36 31.71
N ILE A 334 13.03 -8.11 32.08
CA ILE A 334 12.49 -7.11 31.15
C ILE A 334 13.54 -6.72 30.11
N ASP A 335 14.78 -6.44 30.52
CA ASP A 335 15.88 -6.11 29.61
C ASP A 335 16.15 -7.27 28.63
N GLU A 336 16.13 -8.52 29.10
CA GLU A 336 16.27 -9.70 28.25
C GLU A 336 15.10 -9.83 27.26
N LYS A 337 13.86 -9.62 27.73
CA LYS A 337 12.68 -9.62 26.87
C LYS A 337 12.74 -8.51 25.82
N GLU A 338 13.19 -7.32 26.16
CA GLU A 338 13.35 -6.21 25.22
C GLU A 338 14.46 -6.48 24.21
N ARG A 339 15.60 -7.06 24.63
CA ARG A 339 16.66 -7.51 23.71
C ARG A 339 16.14 -8.57 22.75
N ASN A 340 15.47 -9.61 23.25
CA ASN A 340 14.91 -10.66 22.41
C ASN A 340 13.86 -10.11 21.44
N LYS A 341 12.99 -9.20 21.90
CA LYS A 341 12.05 -8.50 21.01
C LYS A 341 12.78 -7.69 19.94
N SER A 342 13.81 -6.94 20.29
CA SER A 342 14.56 -6.14 19.32
C SER A 342 15.25 -6.99 18.24
N VAL A 343 15.69 -8.20 18.58
CA VAL A 343 16.25 -9.16 17.62
C VAL A 343 15.16 -9.71 16.72
N VAL A 344 14.03 -10.14 17.29
CA VAL A 344 12.88 -10.64 16.50
C VAL A 344 12.28 -9.57 15.61
N ASP A 345 12.17 -8.33 16.08
CA ASP A 345 11.68 -7.19 15.30
C ASP A 345 12.65 -6.86 14.14
N ALA A 346 13.97 -6.99 14.36
CA ALA A 346 14.96 -6.81 13.30
C ALA A 346 14.94 -7.94 12.25
N GLU A 347 14.68 -9.18 12.66
CA GLU A 347 14.46 -10.32 11.77
C GLU A 347 13.13 -10.17 10.99
N ALA A 348 12.07 -9.69 11.64
CA ALA A 348 10.77 -9.45 11.03
C ALA A 348 10.76 -8.26 10.04
N GLU A 349 11.59 -7.23 10.25
CA GLU A 349 11.79 -6.15 9.27
C GLU A 349 12.48 -6.66 8.00
N ALA A 350 13.36 -7.66 8.12
CA ALA A 350 14.03 -8.30 6.98
C ALA A 350 13.09 -9.21 6.16
N ASP A 351 12.11 -9.86 6.80
CA ASP A 351 11.07 -10.70 6.16
C ASP A 351 9.77 -9.94 5.81
N SER A 352 9.83 -8.61 5.74
CA SER A 352 8.67 -7.72 5.60
C SER A 352 7.78 -7.95 4.36
N ASP A 353 8.21 -8.73 3.36
CA ASP A 353 7.41 -9.04 2.18
C ASP A 353 6.37 -10.17 2.37
N ASP A 354 6.57 -11.03 3.39
CA ASP A 354 5.67 -12.15 3.75
C ASP A 354 4.71 -11.81 4.92
N SER A 355 5.07 -10.80 5.73
CA SER A 355 4.31 -10.33 6.91
C SER A 355 2.86 -9.88 6.65
N THR A 356 2.47 -9.69 5.38
CA THR A 356 1.11 -9.24 5.03
C THR A 356 0.03 -10.32 5.19
N ALA A 357 0.42 -11.61 5.19
CA ALA A 357 -0.50 -12.72 5.44
C ALA A 357 -0.90 -12.78 6.92
N GLU A 358 0.05 -12.53 7.83
CA GLU A 358 -0.13 -12.59 9.29
C GLU A 358 -1.10 -11.52 9.81
N LEU A 359 -1.24 -10.40 9.08
CA LEU A 359 -2.19 -9.34 9.42
C LEU A 359 -3.67 -9.78 9.36
N ARG A 360 -3.97 -10.96 8.77
CA ARG A 360 -5.34 -11.52 8.72
C ARG A 360 -5.82 -11.97 10.09
N ASP A 361 -4.92 -12.55 10.89
CA ASP A 361 -5.25 -13.23 12.15
C ASP A 361 -4.87 -12.41 13.39
N GLU A 362 -4.31 -11.21 13.19
CA GLU A 362 -4.04 -10.28 14.28
C GLU A 362 -5.32 -9.88 15.04
N LYS A 363 -5.22 -9.88 16.38
CA LYS A 363 -6.32 -9.50 17.27
C LYS A 363 -6.65 -8.02 17.09
N LEU A 364 -7.95 -7.71 17.07
CA LEU A 364 -8.46 -6.34 16.99
C LEU A 364 -8.48 -5.70 18.39
N ARG A 365 -7.99 -4.45 18.54
CA ARG A 365 -8.05 -3.63 19.80
C ARG A 365 -9.44 -3.61 20.38
N ARG A 366 -10.39 -3.40 19.48
CA ARG A 366 -11.81 -3.28 19.80
C ARG A 366 -12.60 -3.87 18.66
N LYS A 367 -13.36 -4.92 18.96
CA LYS A 367 -14.33 -5.51 18.01
C LYS A 367 -15.48 -4.54 17.67
N GLN A 368 -15.59 -3.41 18.36
CA GLN A 368 -16.68 -2.45 18.23
C GLN A 368 -16.15 -1.00 18.20
N LEU A 369 -16.27 -0.36 17.04
CA LEU A 369 -16.15 1.10 16.89
C LEU A 369 -17.58 1.67 16.83
N GLY A 370 -17.98 2.45 17.83
CA GLY A 370 -19.35 2.97 17.94
C GLY A 370 -20.36 1.96 18.48
N LYS A 371 -21.57 1.93 17.91
CA LYS A 371 -22.71 1.12 18.41
C LYS A 371 -22.69 -0.33 17.90
N TYR A 372 -22.17 -0.57 16.70
CA TYR A 372 -22.28 -1.86 16.03
C TYR A 372 -20.95 -2.62 16.08
N LYS A 373 -21.03 -3.94 16.28
CA LYS A 373 -19.86 -4.82 16.18
C LYS A 373 -19.38 -4.90 14.73
N LEU A 374 -18.08 -5.09 14.55
CA LEU A 374 -17.50 -5.39 13.26
C LEU A 374 -18.06 -6.73 12.75
N PRO A 375 -18.54 -6.83 11.49
CA PRO A 375 -18.97 -8.10 10.94
C PRO A 375 -17.77 -9.05 10.86
N GLU A 376 -17.94 -10.30 11.28
CA GLU A 376 -16.93 -11.35 11.15
C GLU A 376 -16.67 -11.67 9.67
N ARG A 377 -15.49 -12.22 9.38
CA ARG A 377 -15.15 -12.64 8.01
C ARG A 377 -15.98 -13.89 7.70
N ASP A 378 -16.46 -13.99 6.46
CA ASP A 378 -17.17 -15.19 6.02
C ASP A 378 -16.17 -16.37 5.97
N LEU A 379 -16.62 -17.58 6.28
CA LEU A 379 -15.77 -18.79 6.26
C LEU A 379 -15.61 -19.26 4.80
N GLU A 380 -14.38 -19.26 4.31
CA GLU A 380 -13.99 -19.65 2.94
C GLU A 380 -13.04 -20.87 3.03
N LEU A 381 -13.60 -22.07 3.10
CA LEU A 381 -12.86 -23.33 3.27
C LEU A 381 -13.55 -24.45 2.49
N VAL A 382 -12.92 -24.87 1.39
CA VAL A 382 -13.24 -26.10 0.66
C VAL A 382 -12.94 -27.31 1.55
N LEU A 383 -13.88 -28.25 1.64
CA LEU A 383 -13.68 -29.52 2.37
C LEU A 383 -12.79 -30.50 1.58
N PRO A 384 -12.18 -31.52 2.22
CA PRO A 384 -11.30 -32.46 1.54
C PRO A 384 -11.97 -33.18 0.35
N ASP A 385 -13.24 -33.54 0.51
CA ASP A 385 -14.04 -34.22 -0.54
C ASP A 385 -14.39 -33.30 -1.72
N GLU A 386 -14.36 -31.99 -1.48
CA GLU A 386 -14.73 -30.97 -2.46
C GLU A 386 -13.51 -30.38 -3.17
N LEU A 387 -12.29 -30.67 -2.69
CA LEU A 387 -11.05 -30.16 -3.27
C LEU A 387 -10.84 -30.76 -4.68
N GLN A 388 -10.92 -29.91 -5.70
CA GLN A 388 -10.82 -30.31 -7.10
C GLN A 388 -9.42 -30.05 -7.66
N GLU A 389 -8.91 -30.98 -8.47
CA GLU A 389 -7.60 -30.84 -9.12
C GLU A 389 -7.58 -29.82 -10.28
N SER A 390 -8.74 -29.50 -10.86
CA SER A 390 -8.84 -28.69 -12.08
C SER A 390 -9.59 -27.37 -11.90
N LEU A 391 -9.03 -26.30 -12.48
CA LEU A 391 -9.62 -24.95 -12.47
C LEU A 391 -10.99 -24.85 -13.15
N ARG A 392 -11.35 -25.80 -14.00
CA ARG A 392 -12.66 -25.84 -14.66
C ARG A 392 -13.78 -26.25 -13.72
N LEU A 393 -13.46 -27.05 -12.71
CA LEU A 393 -14.40 -27.53 -11.69
C LEU A 393 -14.40 -26.65 -10.44
N LEU A 394 -13.46 -25.69 -10.36
CA LEU A 394 -13.34 -24.76 -9.25
C LEU A 394 -14.61 -23.93 -9.12
N LYS A 395 -15.28 -24.08 -7.98
CA LYS A 395 -16.35 -23.18 -7.57
C LYS A 395 -15.71 -22.03 -6.79
N PRO A 396 -15.83 -20.78 -7.24
CA PRO A 396 -15.30 -19.66 -6.49
C PRO A 396 -16.07 -19.51 -5.17
N GLU A 397 -15.33 -19.39 -4.08
CA GLU A 397 -15.87 -19.17 -2.75
C GLU A 397 -15.76 -17.71 -2.33
N GLY A 398 -16.59 -17.31 -1.36
CA GLY A 398 -16.50 -15.99 -0.74
C GLY A 398 -17.24 -14.87 -1.46
N ASN A 399 -17.41 -13.75 -0.76
CA ASN A 399 -17.99 -12.52 -1.30
C ASN A 399 -17.00 -11.36 -1.18
N LEU A 400 -16.35 -11.02 -2.30
CA LEU A 400 -15.34 -9.97 -2.36
C LEU A 400 -15.85 -8.59 -1.92
N LEU A 401 -17.14 -8.28 -2.12
CA LEU A 401 -17.70 -7.01 -1.65
C LEU A 401 -17.72 -6.94 -0.13
N ARG A 402 -18.03 -8.07 0.53
CA ARG A 402 -18.10 -8.19 1.98
C ARG A 402 -16.71 -8.17 2.59
N ASP A 403 -15.74 -8.82 1.95
CA ASP A 403 -14.33 -8.75 2.35
C ASP A 403 -13.75 -7.33 2.21
N ARG A 404 -13.95 -6.68 1.05
CA ARG A 404 -13.51 -5.28 0.85
C ARG A 404 -14.18 -4.32 1.83
N TYR A 405 -15.47 -4.52 2.10
CA TYR A 405 -16.20 -3.74 3.10
C TYR A 405 -15.60 -3.92 4.49
N ARG A 406 -15.38 -5.18 4.93
CA ARG A 406 -14.72 -5.48 6.20
C ARG A 406 -13.32 -4.86 6.27
N SER A 407 -12.53 -4.93 5.20
CA SER A 407 -11.19 -4.35 5.16
C SER A 407 -11.20 -2.82 5.30
N MET A 408 -12.20 -2.12 4.74
CA MET A 408 -12.41 -0.69 4.97
C MET A 408 -12.76 -0.37 6.43
N LEU A 409 -13.53 -1.23 7.09
CA LEU A 409 -13.86 -1.10 8.51
C LEU A 409 -12.63 -1.33 9.41
N VAL A 410 -11.86 -2.38 9.15
CA VAL A 410 -10.63 -2.71 9.92
C VAL A 410 -9.58 -1.61 9.77
N ARG A 411 -9.47 -0.98 8.60
CA ARG A 411 -8.60 0.19 8.39
C ARG A 411 -9.12 1.49 9.03
N GLY A 412 -10.31 1.47 9.62
CA GLY A 412 -10.93 2.66 10.21
C GLY A 412 -11.33 3.73 9.20
N LYS A 413 -11.47 3.39 7.91
CA LYS A 413 -11.94 4.32 6.87
C LYS A 413 -13.45 4.54 6.93
N VAL A 414 -14.17 3.47 7.29
CA VAL A 414 -15.63 3.44 7.38
C VAL A 414 -15.99 2.85 8.74
N GLU A 415 -17.10 3.28 9.33
CA GLU A 415 -17.64 2.68 10.55
C GLU A 415 -18.73 1.64 10.23
N SER A 416 -18.89 0.65 11.11
CA SER A 416 -19.93 -0.36 10.96
C SER A 416 -21.30 0.27 11.16
N ARG A 417 -22.16 0.18 10.15
CA ARG A 417 -23.54 0.66 10.20
C ARG A 417 -24.51 -0.43 9.78
N ARG A 418 -25.73 -0.39 10.33
CA ARG A 418 -26.84 -1.20 9.85
C ARG A 418 -27.65 -0.41 8.83
N HIS A 419 -28.12 -1.08 7.79
CA HIS A 419 -29.12 -0.51 6.90
C HIS A 419 -30.38 -0.11 7.70
N ILE A 420 -30.82 1.13 7.53
CA ILE A 420 -32.05 1.65 8.13
C ILE A 420 -33.06 1.74 6.99
N PRO A 421 -33.97 0.75 6.83
CA PRO A 421 -34.84 0.69 5.66
C PRO A 421 -35.80 1.87 5.58
N PHE A 422 -36.30 2.33 6.73
CA PHE A 422 -37.21 3.47 6.81
C PHE A 422 -36.87 4.34 8.02
N LYS A 423 -36.85 5.66 7.82
CA LYS A 423 -36.86 6.62 8.92
C LYS A 423 -38.29 6.78 9.40
N LYS A 424 -38.50 6.72 10.72
CA LYS A 424 -39.82 6.99 11.33
C LYS A 424 -40.26 8.42 10.94
N GLN A 425 -41.21 8.53 10.03
CA GLN A 425 -41.83 9.80 9.69
C GLN A 425 -42.88 10.17 10.74
N ALA A 426 -43.07 11.46 10.98
CA ALA A 426 -44.16 11.92 11.82
C ALA A 426 -45.50 11.50 11.18
N LYS A 427 -46.43 11.00 11.99
CA LYS A 427 -47.79 10.68 11.52
C LYS A 427 -48.45 11.99 11.08
N ARG A 428 -48.60 12.20 9.77
CA ARG A 428 -49.36 13.31 9.19
C ARG A 428 -50.75 12.83 8.83
N LYS A 429 -51.77 13.63 9.18
CA LYS A 429 -53.13 13.41 8.69
C LYS A 429 -53.21 14.02 7.29
N TYR A 430 -53.58 13.22 6.31
CA TYR A 430 -53.90 13.73 4.99
C TYR A 430 -55.36 14.19 5.01
N THR A 431 -55.56 15.47 4.77
CA THR A 431 -56.89 16.05 4.58
C THR A 431 -57.07 16.36 3.10
N GLU A 432 -58.25 16.07 2.56
CA GLU A 432 -58.60 16.53 1.22
C GLU A 432 -58.54 18.05 1.15
N LYS A 433 -58.10 18.59 0.01
CA LYS A 433 -58.12 20.04 -0.19
C LYS A 433 -59.58 20.49 -0.27
N TRP A 434 -59.90 21.62 0.35
CA TRP A 434 -61.25 22.19 0.40
C TRP A 434 -61.93 22.29 -0.97
N THR A 435 -61.17 22.59 -2.02
CA THR A 435 -61.67 22.66 -3.41
C THR A 435 -62.32 21.37 -3.91
N TYR A 436 -61.87 20.21 -3.44
CA TYR A 436 -62.46 18.91 -3.79
C TYR A 436 -63.54 18.47 -2.80
N LYS A 437 -63.48 18.99 -1.57
CA LYS A 437 -64.44 18.69 -0.52
C LYS A 437 -65.79 19.36 -0.77
N ASP A 438 -65.76 20.58 -1.30
CA ASP A 438 -66.94 21.39 -1.55
C ASP A 438 -67.40 21.33 -3.03
N PHE A 439 -66.88 20.37 -3.80
CA PHE A 439 -67.26 20.19 -5.20
C PHE A 439 -68.64 19.50 -5.29
N MET A 440 -69.65 20.28 -5.66
CA MET A 440 -71.00 19.80 -5.99
C MET A 440 -71.24 19.97 -7.50
N ILE A 441 -71.82 18.94 -8.14
CA ILE A 441 -72.17 18.92 -9.57
C ILE A 441 -73.49 19.66 -9.80
#